data_AF-A0A4Y8WN38-F1
#
_entry.id   AF-A0A4Y8WN38-F1
#
_cell.length_a   1.000
_cell.length_b   1.000
_cell.length_c   1.000
_cell.angle_alpha   90.00
_cell.angle_beta   90.00
_cell.angle_gamma   90.00
#
_symmetry.space_group_name_H-M   'P 1'
#
loop_
_entity.id
_entity.type
_entity.pdbx_description
1 polymer ?
#
loop_
_entity_poly.entity_id
_entity_poly.type
_entity_poly.pdbx_seq_one_letter_code
_entity_poly.pdbx_strand_id
1 'polypeptide(L)'
;MRKINIALDGHSSCGKSTIAKALAKRLQYTYVDTGAMYRGVTLWTLREGLWIEGEPNKSEIARRLGEVNISFGQTESGQHLLLNGEDVEREIRGLEVSNHVSPISTIPEVRKYLVAQQQAWVAAKGVVMDGRDVGTVVMPDAELKFFVTASPEVRAKRRFEELTAKGDNVSYEDILTNVTERDRIDSTRAVDPLRQAEDAILLDNSLLSREEQQRLVEEVAERVIRGNDSGVLLVEIDSASGFCFGVITAISKAESELKESQPLHSLGDIVHNGDEVKRLKQRGLHSITYERLPELKGKRVLFRAHGEAPKVYAEAERLGIEVVDATCPVVLALQKRIRRKYENTRGNGTQIVIYGKHGHAEVNGLVGQTNGEAIVVQSIEEAKRLIDPQRPVALFSQTTMDMDSFAQLGDFLKEYVAKGVEIETFDTICRQVSNRVPEITEFSRRMDWVYFIAGAHSSNGKVLYNTAQKANLNSYFVSSPDEITKPLPSWVRSVGVCGATSTPMWQMEAVKQRIEEIAKGGKAK
;
A
#
# COMPACT_ATOMS: atom_id res chain seq x y z
N MET A 1 26.44 -14.19 13.47
CA MET A 1 25.53 -13.12 12.98
C MET A 1 25.42 -12.06 14.06
N ARG A 2 25.41 -10.77 13.69
CA ARG A 2 25.12 -9.68 14.63
C ARG A 2 23.73 -9.89 15.22
N LYS A 3 23.58 -9.80 16.54
CA LYS A 3 22.27 -9.81 17.18
C LYS A 3 21.67 -8.40 17.09
N ILE A 4 20.43 -8.31 16.63
CA ILE A 4 19.68 -7.06 16.57
C ILE A 4 18.43 -7.13 17.46
N ASN A 5 17.86 -5.97 17.74
CA ASN A 5 16.58 -5.87 18.42
C ASN A 5 15.47 -5.55 17.41
N ILE A 6 14.38 -6.31 17.47
CA ILE A 6 13.27 -6.22 16.52
C ILE A 6 11.98 -5.89 17.27
N ALA A 7 11.37 -4.74 16.96
CA ALA A 7 10.07 -4.35 17.47
C ALA A 7 8.96 -4.66 16.45
N LEU A 8 7.83 -5.20 16.90
CA LEU A 8 6.62 -5.36 16.09
C LEU A 8 5.43 -4.72 16.80
N ASP A 9 5.15 -3.46 16.45
CA ASP A 9 3.93 -2.80 16.88
C ASP A 9 2.81 -3.02 15.86
N GLY A 10 1.57 -2.77 16.27
CA GLY A 10 0.46 -2.83 15.34
C GLY A 10 -0.92 -2.86 15.98
N HIS A 11 -1.92 -2.88 15.11
CA HIS A 11 -3.32 -2.98 15.52
C HIS A 11 -3.64 -4.33 16.15
N SER A 12 -4.77 -4.40 16.85
CA SER A 12 -5.26 -5.67 17.40
C SER A 12 -5.61 -6.65 16.28
N SER A 13 -5.44 -7.95 16.51
CA SER A 13 -5.89 -9.01 15.57
C SER A 13 -5.29 -8.95 14.16
N CYS A 14 -4.14 -8.28 13.96
CA CYS A 14 -3.43 -8.23 12.67
C CYS A 14 -2.42 -9.37 12.46
N GLY A 15 -2.26 -10.31 13.41
CA GLY A 15 -1.31 -11.43 13.28
C GLY A 15 0.13 -11.13 13.71
N LYS A 16 0.41 -9.95 14.29
CA LYS A 16 1.74 -9.53 14.76
C LYS A 16 2.44 -10.55 15.68
N SER A 17 1.73 -11.13 16.65
CA SER A 17 2.32 -12.08 17.60
C SER A 17 2.70 -13.40 16.92
N THR A 18 1.96 -13.81 15.89
CA THR A 18 2.31 -14.98 15.07
C THR A 18 3.61 -14.71 14.30
N ILE A 19 3.72 -13.54 13.68
CA ILE A 19 4.93 -13.12 12.94
C ILE A 19 6.13 -13.05 13.89
N ALA A 20 5.97 -12.38 15.04
CA ALA A 20 7.03 -12.20 16.03
C ALA A 20 7.54 -13.53 16.58
N LYS A 21 6.64 -14.46 16.93
CA LYS A 21 7.00 -15.81 17.40
C LYS A 21 7.78 -16.59 16.35
N ALA A 22 7.31 -16.60 15.11
CA ALA A 22 7.96 -17.32 14.03
C ALA A 22 9.34 -16.73 13.69
N LEU A 23 9.45 -15.40 13.65
CA LEU A 23 10.70 -14.69 13.43
C LEU A 23 11.70 -14.95 14.56
N ALA A 24 11.27 -14.85 15.82
CA ALA A 24 12.11 -15.12 16.99
C ALA A 24 12.66 -16.56 16.97
N LYS A 25 11.79 -17.54 16.69
CA LYS A 25 12.18 -18.94 16.56
C LYS A 25 13.22 -19.14 15.47
N ARG A 26 13.02 -18.52 14.30
CA ARG A 26 13.94 -18.65 13.17
C ARG A 26 15.30 -18.01 13.44
N LEU A 27 15.32 -16.84 14.07
CA LEU A 27 16.55 -16.12 14.40
C LEU A 27 17.22 -16.63 15.70
N GLN A 28 16.57 -17.54 16.43
CA GLN A 28 16.96 -17.97 17.78
C GLN A 28 17.08 -16.79 18.76
N TYR A 29 16.12 -15.87 18.68
CA TYR A 29 16.01 -14.69 19.52
C TYR A 29 14.98 -14.90 20.63
N THR A 30 15.12 -14.15 21.71
CA THR A 30 14.12 -14.12 22.78
C THR A 30 12.86 -13.44 22.27
N TYR A 31 11.73 -14.15 22.29
CA TYR A 31 10.43 -13.58 22.05
C TYR A 31 9.88 -12.92 23.33
N VAL A 32 9.22 -11.77 23.21
CA VAL A 32 8.52 -11.12 24.33
C VAL A 32 7.13 -10.65 23.87
N ASP A 33 6.07 -11.25 24.43
CA ASP A 33 4.68 -10.84 24.26
C ASP A 33 4.33 -9.77 25.31
N THR A 34 4.45 -8.48 24.95
CA THR A 34 4.11 -7.40 25.90
C THR A 34 2.64 -7.45 26.33
N GLY A 35 1.75 -7.89 25.44
CA GLY A 35 0.33 -8.05 25.74
C GLY A 35 0.06 -9.11 26.79
N ALA A 36 0.83 -10.21 26.80
CA ALA A 36 0.77 -11.19 27.88
C ALA A 36 1.18 -10.58 29.22
N MET A 37 2.19 -9.71 29.26
CA MET A 37 2.61 -9.06 30.51
C MET A 37 1.50 -8.20 31.14
N TYR A 38 0.85 -7.33 30.34
CA TYR A 38 -0.27 -6.52 30.84
C TYR A 38 -1.44 -7.39 31.30
N ARG A 39 -1.69 -8.51 30.62
CA ARG A 39 -2.71 -9.49 31.04
C ARG A 39 -2.31 -10.23 32.33
N GLY A 40 -1.02 -10.51 32.54
CA GLY A 40 -0.51 -11.06 33.80
C GLY A 40 -0.76 -10.13 34.98
N VAL A 41 -0.48 -8.84 34.83
CA VAL A 41 -0.84 -7.83 35.84
C VAL A 41 -2.36 -7.78 36.02
N THR A 42 -3.13 -7.82 34.94
CA THR A 42 -4.60 -7.82 35.02
C THR A 42 -5.11 -9.03 35.83
N LEU A 43 -4.63 -10.23 35.54
CA LEU A 43 -4.98 -11.44 36.28
C LEU A 43 -4.60 -11.31 37.76
N TRP A 44 -3.41 -10.79 38.07
CA TRP A 44 -3.01 -10.50 39.45
C TRP A 44 -3.99 -9.55 40.14
N THR A 45 -4.37 -8.43 39.50
CA THR A 45 -5.35 -7.50 40.11
C THR A 45 -6.70 -8.13 40.38
N LEU A 46 -7.14 -9.06 39.53
CA LEU A 46 -8.39 -9.80 39.70
C LEU A 46 -8.29 -10.78 40.88
N ARG A 47 -7.20 -11.57 40.93
CA ARG A 47 -6.94 -12.53 42.02
C ARG A 47 -6.83 -11.85 43.39
N GLU A 48 -6.24 -10.65 43.43
CA GLU A 48 -6.03 -9.88 44.66
C GLU A 48 -7.22 -8.98 45.05
N GLY A 49 -8.32 -9.01 44.29
CA GLY A 49 -9.52 -8.22 44.61
C GLY A 49 -9.31 -6.70 44.50
N LEU A 50 -8.44 -6.24 43.60
CA LEU A 50 -8.07 -4.82 43.46
C LEU A 50 -9.04 -4.02 42.56
N TRP A 51 -10.30 -4.46 42.48
CA TRP A 51 -11.35 -3.85 41.66
C TRP A 51 -12.48 -3.38 42.55
N ILE A 52 -12.94 -2.13 42.37
CA ILE A 52 -14.00 -1.50 43.13
C ILE A 52 -15.06 -1.02 42.13
N GLU A 53 -16.30 -1.49 42.29
CA GLU A 53 -17.42 -1.09 41.42
C GLU A 53 -17.17 -1.28 39.91
N GLY A 54 -16.37 -2.29 39.54
CA GLY A 54 -16.03 -2.60 38.15
C GLY A 54 -14.83 -1.83 37.58
N GLU A 55 -14.17 -0.99 38.38
CA GLU A 55 -12.98 -0.21 37.99
C GLU A 55 -11.74 -0.63 38.81
N PRO A 56 -10.52 -0.54 38.25
CA PRO A 56 -9.31 -0.92 38.97
C PRO A 56 -8.94 0.14 40.01
N ASN A 57 -8.61 -0.30 41.23
CA ASN A 57 -8.11 0.58 42.31
C ASN A 57 -6.67 1.00 42.03
N LYS A 58 -6.50 2.06 41.23
CA LYS A 58 -5.20 2.53 40.73
C LYS A 58 -4.16 2.79 41.83
N SER A 59 -4.58 3.41 42.93
CA SER A 59 -3.69 3.75 44.05
C SER A 59 -3.14 2.49 44.73
N GLU A 60 -4.00 1.50 44.95
CA GLU A 60 -3.59 0.25 45.60
C GLU A 60 -2.71 -0.61 44.68
N ILE A 61 -3.08 -0.68 43.40
CA ILE A 61 -2.27 -1.34 42.36
C ILE A 61 -0.86 -0.73 42.36
N ALA A 62 -0.74 0.60 42.26
CA ALA A 62 0.54 1.29 42.23
C ALA A 62 1.42 0.98 43.45
N ARG A 63 0.82 0.88 44.65
CA ARG A 63 1.54 0.57 45.90
C ARG A 63 2.05 -0.88 45.94
N ARG A 64 1.29 -1.81 45.39
CA ARG A 64 1.55 -3.27 45.48
C ARG A 64 2.21 -3.86 44.23
N LEU A 65 2.47 -3.07 43.19
CA LEU A 65 3.09 -3.55 41.93
C LEU A 65 4.41 -4.31 42.12
N GLY A 66 5.17 -4.02 43.19
CA GLY A 66 6.40 -4.74 43.52
C GLY A 66 6.20 -6.22 43.90
N GLU A 67 4.97 -6.65 44.17
CA GLU A 67 4.60 -8.05 44.41
C GLU A 67 4.49 -8.87 43.13
N VAL A 68 4.54 -8.22 41.96
CA VAL A 68 4.31 -8.85 40.65
C VAL A 68 5.63 -9.15 39.96
N ASN A 69 6.04 -10.41 39.92
CA ASN A 69 7.17 -10.88 39.12
C ASN A 69 6.66 -11.54 37.83
N ILE A 70 7.12 -11.03 36.68
CA ILE A 70 6.76 -11.57 35.36
C ILE A 70 8.02 -12.14 34.71
N SER A 71 7.93 -13.40 34.29
CA SER A 71 8.95 -14.04 33.48
C SER A 71 8.34 -14.89 32.38
N PHE A 72 9.16 -15.38 31.46
CA PHE A 72 8.74 -16.25 30.38
C PHE A 72 9.44 -17.60 30.49
N GLY A 73 8.66 -18.68 30.51
CA GLY A 73 9.14 -20.06 30.50
C GLY A 73 8.97 -20.70 29.13
N GLN A 74 9.91 -21.56 28.72
CA GLN A 74 9.77 -22.33 27.48
C GLN A 74 9.12 -23.69 27.76
N THR A 75 8.06 -24.03 27.04
CA THR A 75 7.34 -25.30 27.09
C THR A 75 7.29 -25.96 25.71
N GLU A 76 6.80 -27.19 25.61
CA GLU A 76 6.58 -27.89 24.33
C GLU A 76 5.57 -27.15 23.43
N SER A 77 4.58 -26.49 24.02
CA SER A 77 3.57 -25.69 23.32
C SER A 77 4.02 -24.26 22.99
N GLY A 78 5.19 -23.84 23.47
CA GLY A 78 5.79 -22.55 23.15
C GLY A 78 6.25 -21.79 24.39
N GLN A 79 6.43 -20.49 24.26
CA GLN A 79 6.75 -19.64 25.41
C GLN A 79 5.47 -19.31 26.19
N HIS A 80 5.49 -19.53 27.50
CA HIS A 80 4.39 -19.27 28.43
C HIS A 80 4.76 -18.15 29.41
N LEU A 81 3.78 -17.33 29.77
CA LEU A 81 3.95 -16.32 30.83
C LEU A 81 3.89 -16.97 32.22
N LEU A 82 4.91 -16.72 33.03
CA LEU A 82 4.92 -17.07 34.44
C LEU A 82 4.65 -15.82 35.29
N LEU A 83 3.59 -15.86 36.11
CA LEU A 83 3.23 -14.83 37.08
C LEU A 83 3.60 -15.32 38.48
N ASN A 84 4.54 -14.65 39.14
CA ASN A 84 5.05 -15.07 40.46
C ASN A 84 5.57 -16.53 40.48
N GLY A 85 6.07 -17.01 39.35
CA GLY A 85 6.56 -18.38 39.16
C GLY A 85 5.50 -19.41 38.75
N GLU A 86 4.22 -19.03 38.71
CA GLU A 86 3.10 -19.88 38.27
C GLU A 86 2.83 -19.70 36.76
N ASP A 87 2.65 -20.80 36.02
CA ASP A 87 2.24 -20.76 34.61
C ASP A 87 0.77 -20.36 34.50
N VAL A 88 0.53 -19.16 33.97
CA VAL A 88 -0.81 -18.56 33.83
C VAL A 88 -1.21 -18.38 32.36
N GLU A 89 -0.49 -18.99 31.41
CA GLU A 89 -0.65 -18.75 29.97
C GLU A 89 -2.11 -18.98 29.49
N ARG A 90 -2.80 -19.96 30.07
CA ARG A 90 -4.21 -20.24 29.75
C ARG A 90 -5.15 -19.20 30.33
N GLU A 91 -4.95 -18.81 31.58
CA GLU A 91 -5.84 -17.89 32.31
C GLU A 91 -5.79 -16.48 31.73
N ILE A 92 -4.59 -15.98 31.40
CA ILE A 92 -4.42 -14.64 30.83
C ILE A 92 -5.11 -14.49 29.47
N ARG A 93 -5.41 -15.60 28.78
CA ARG A 93 -6.11 -15.61 27.49
C ARG A 93 -7.62 -15.83 27.61
N GLY A 94 -8.13 -15.95 28.84
CA GLY A 94 -9.55 -16.03 29.13
C GLY A 94 -10.31 -14.74 28.80
N LEU A 95 -11.63 -14.86 28.67
CA LEU A 95 -12.52 -13.74 28.35
C LEU A 95 -12.52 -12.68 29.47
N GLU A 96 -12.47 -13.12 30.73
CA GLU A 96 -12.41 -12.25 31.90
C GLU A 96 -11.22 -11.29 31.83
N VAL A 97 -9.99 -11.81 31.71
CA VAL A 97 -8.78 -10.99 31.58
C VAL A 97 -8.82 -10.12 30.32
N SER A 98 -9.35 -10.65 29.21
CA SER A 98 -9.48 -9.89 27.95
C SER A 98 -10.41 -8.69 28.04
N ASN A 99 -11.41 -8.74 28.93
CA ASN A 99 -12.35 -7.64 29.17
C ASN A 99 -11.78 -6.59 30.13
N HIS A 100 -10.85 -6.98 31.02
CA HIS A 100 -10.32 -6.11 32.07
C HIS A 100 -8.92 -5.53 31.78
N VAL A 101 -8.22 -6.00 30.74
CA VAL A 101 -6.84 -5.55 30.45
C VAL A 101 -6.74 -4.09 30.03
N SER A 102 -7.75 -3.55 29.35
CA SER A 102 -7.71 -2.19 28.81
C SER A 102 -7.55 -1.14 29.93
N PRO A 103 -8.42 -1.09 30.96
CA PRO A 103 -8.24 -0.18 32.10
C PRO A 103 -6.86 -0.27 32.76
N ILE A 104 -6.35 -1.49 32.99
CA ILE A 104 -5.03 -1.72 33.59
C ILE A 104 -3.90 -1.15 32.72
N SER A 105 -3.97 -1.37 31.41
CA SER A 105 -2.94 -0.91 30.46
C SER A 105 -2.83 0.62 30.32
N THR A 106 -3.83 1.35 30.84
CA THR A 106 -3.85 2.82 30.86
C THR A 106 -3.28 3.44 32.14
N ILE A 107 -2.95 2.64 33.17
CA ILE A 107 -2.41 3.12 34.44
C ILE A 107 -0.91 3.45 34.29
N PRO A 108 -0.46 4.71 34.46
CA PRO A 108 0.93 5.11 34.24
C PRO A 108 1.96 4.32 35.04
N GLU A 109 1.66 3.99 36.29
CA GLU A 109 2.54 3.26 37.19
C GLU A 109 2.76 1.81 36.73
N VAL A 110 1.69 1.16 36.24
CA VAL A 110 1.77 -0.19 35.63
C VAL A 110 2.65 -0.14 34.39
N ARG A 111 2.44 0.85 33.52
CA ARG A 111 3.24 1.01 32.29
C ARG A 111 4.71 1.23 32.62
N LYS A 112 5.02 2.18 33.51
CA LYS A 112 6.39 2.45 33.96
C LYS A 112 7.07 1.19 34.51
N TYR A 113 6.35 0.41 35.31
CA TYR A 113 6.85 -0.84 35.87
C TYR A 113 7.17 -1.88 34.79
N LEU A 114 6.24 -2.13 33.86
CA LEU A 114 6.42 -3.14 32.82
C LEU A 114 7.45 -2.72 31.76
N VAL A 115 7.48 -1.44 31.37
CA VAL A 115 8.47 -0.91 30.41
C VAL A 115 9.88 -1.05 30.96
N ALA A 116 10.10 -0.77 32.24
CA ALA A 116 11.41 -0.95 32.87
C ALA A 116 11.89 -2.40 32.81
N GLN A 117 11.00 -3.37 33.03
CA GLN A 117 11.33 -4.80 32.89
C GLN A 117 11.63 -5.17 31.43
N GLN A 118 10.82 -4.69 30.49
CA GLN A 118 11.02 -4.95 29.06
C GLN A 118 12.38 -4.40 28.58
N GLN A 119 12.73 -3.18 28.99
CA GLN A 119 14.02 -2.55 28.65
C GLN A 119 15.21 -3.32 29.21
N ALA A 120 15.09 -3.91 30.41
CA ALA A 120 16.15 -4.75 30.99
C ALA A 120 16.46 -5.98 30.11
N TRP A 121 15.47 -6.53 29.40
CA TRP A 121 15.68 -7.68 28.50
C TRP A 121 16.31 -7.30 27.15
N VAL A 122 16.20 -6.04 26.75
CA VAL A 122 16.63 -5.54 25.43
C VAL A 122 18.15 -5.29 25.35
N ALA A 123 18.82 -5.11 26.51
CA ALA A 123 20.24 -4.73 26.61
C ALA A 123 21.21 -5.72 25.94
N ALA A 124 20.92 -7.02 26.00
CA ALA A 124 21.78 -8.07 25.43
C ALA A 124 21.64 -8.25 23.90
N LYS A 125 20.76 -7.47 23.25
CA LYS A 125 20.28 -7.66 21.88
C LYS A 125 19.62 -9.03 21.66
N GLY A 126 19.12 -9.29 20.45
CA GLY A 126 18.57 -10.59 20.08
C GLY A 126 17.17 -10.81 20.65
N VAL A 127 16.37 -9.76 20.70
CA VAL A 127 14.98 -9.78 21.17
C VAL A 127 14.05 -9.47 20.00
N VAL A 128 12.96 -10.22 19.90
CA VAL A 128 11.79 -9.89 19.07
C VAL A 128 10.63 -9.61 20.02
N MET A 129 10.15 -8.38 20.05
CA MET A 129 9.11 -7.96 21.00
C MET A 129 7.91 -7.41 20.23
N ASP A 130 6.71 -7.91 20.54
CA ASP A 130 5.47 -7.42 19.94
C ASP A 130 4.55 -6.71 20.93
N GLY A 131 3.91 -5.64 20.48
CA GLY A 131 3.07 -4.79 21.32
C GLY A 131 2.36 -3.69 20.56
N ARG A 132 2.18 -2.55 21.22
CA ARG A 132 1.52 -1.35 20.66
C ARG A 132 2.41 -0.11 20.67
N ASP A 133 3.43 -0.09 21.51
CA ASP A 133 4.31 1.05 21.77
C ASP A 133 5.76 0.59 21.99
N VAL A 134 6.09 -0.60 21.48
CA VAL A 134 7.42 -1.21 21.63
C VAL A 134 8.47 -0.39 20.91
N GLY A 135 8.29 -0.10 19.63
CA GLY A 135 9.23 0.64 18.79
C GLY A 135 9.26 2.14 19.05
N THR A 136 8.31 2.69 19.82
CA THR A 136 8.23 4.12 20.17
C THR A 136 8.64 4.42 21.60
N VAL A 137 8.39 3.51 22.55
CA VAL A 137 8.61 3.74 24.00
C VAL A 137 9.61 2.75 24.59
N VAL A 138 9.41 1.45 24.33
CA VAL A 138 10.20 0.40 24.99
C VAL A 138 11.61 0.31 24.42
N MET A 139 11.71 0.28 23.09
CA MET A 139 12.94 0.12 22.32
C MET A 139 12.95 1.10 21.13
N PRO A 140 12.97 2.42 21.40
CA PRO A 140 13.07 3.44 20.37
C PRO A 140 14.35 3.34 19.52
N ASP A 141 15.39 2.66 20.03
CA ASP A 141 16.64 2.42 19.31
C ASP A 141 16.77 0.99 18.75
N ALA A 142 15.64 0.28 18.60
CA ALA A 142 15.61 -1.01 17.92
C ALA A 142 16.13 -0.88 16.48
N GLU A 143 17.05 -1.75 16.06
CA GLU A 143 17.60 -1.70 14.71
C GLU A 143 16.57 -2.02 13.61
N LEU A 144 15.50 -2.72 13.97
CA LEU A 144 14.40 -3.02 13.06
C LEU A 144 13.07 -2.86 13.77
N LYS A 145 12.15 -2.13 13.16
CA LYS A 145 10.80 -1.94 13.65
C LYS A 145 9.81 -2.21 12.54
N PHE A 146 8.77 -2.96 12.85
CA PHE A 146 7.60 -3.13 11.98
C PHE A 146 6.38 -2.51 12.64
N PHE A 147 5.51 -1.94 11.81
CA PHE A 147 4.15 -1.63 12.20
C PHE A 147 3.20 -2.51 11.37
N VAL A 148 2.58 -3.49 12.01
CA VAL A 148 1.74 -4.50 11.37
C VAL A 148 0.28 -4.08 11.40
N THR A 149 -0.35 -4.04 10.24
CA THR A 149 -1.75 -3.63 10.09
C THR A 149 -2.50 -4.49 9.09
N ALA A 150 -3.83 -4.39 9.14
CA ALA A 150 -4.75 -4.82 8.11
C ALA A 150 -6.07 -4.05 8.26
N SER A 151 -6.92 -4.06 7.23
CA SER A 151 -8.24 -3.45 7.32
C SER A 151 -9.04 -4.01 8.50
N PRO A 152 -9.87 -3.19 9.20
CA PRO A 152 -10.71 -3.67 10.29
C PRO A 152 -11.57 -4.88 9.92
N GLU A 153 -12.11 -4.90 8.71
CA GLU A 153 -12.96 -5.97 8.16
C GLU A 153 -12.18 -7.27 8.00
N VAL A 154 -10.97 -7.20 7.44
CA VAL A 154 -10.10 -8.38 7.30
C VAL A 154 -9.73 -8.95 8.66
N ARG A 155 -9.42 -8.08 9.64
CA ARG A 155 -9.07 -8.50 11.01
C ARG A 155 -10.26 -9.09 11.75
N ALA A 156 -11.44 -8.49 11.61
CA ALA A 156 -12.69 -9.00 12.17
C ALA A 156 -13.04 -10.36 11.58
N LYS A 157 -12.94 -10.52 10.26
CA LYS A 157 -13.18 -11.79 9.56
C LYS A 157 -12.25 -12.89 10.06
N ARG A 158 -10.94 -12.63 10.10
CA ARG A 158 -9.93 -13.58 10.61
C ARG A 158 -10.22 -14.00 12.05
N ARG A 159 -10.65 -13.05 12.90
CA ARG A 159 -10.98 -13.33 14.30
C ARG A 159 -12.28 -14.11 14.44
N PHE A 160 -13.29 -13.80 13.63
CA PHE A 160 -14.55 -14.52 13.56
C PHE A 160 -14.31 -15.99 13.18
N GLU A 161 -13.54 -16.23 12.12
CA GLU A 161 -13.14 -17.58 11.68
C GLU A 161 -12.37 -18.34 12.78
N GLU A 162 -11.44 -17.68 13.47
CA GLU A 162 -10.68 -18.29 14.58
C GLU A 162 -11.57 -18.74 15.75
N LEU A 163 -12.53 -17.91 16.15
CA LEU A 163 -13.44 -18.21 17.28
C LEU A 163 -14.47 -19.26 16.89
N THR A 164 -15.02 -19.18 15.67
CA THR A 164 -15.95 -20.16 15.13
C THR A 164 -15.31 -21.55 15.05
N ALA A 165 -14.04 -21.62 14.61
CA ALA A 165 -13.28 -22.87 14.56
C ALA A 165 -13.03 -23.49 15.95
N LYS A 166 -13.10 -22.71 17.02
CA LYS A 166 -13.01 -23.18 18.42
C LYS A 166 -14.37 -23.57 19.02
N GLY A 167 -15.45 -23.39 18.27
CA GLY A 167 -16.82 -23.69 18.70
C GLY A 167 -17.53 -22.54 19.43
N ASP A 168 -16.95 -21.34 19.45
CA ASP A 168 -17.57 -20.18 20.07
C ASP A 168 -18.69 -19.61 19.18
N ASN A 169 -19.83 -19.25 19.77
CA ASN A 169 -20.93 -18.58 19.07
C ASN A 169 -20.78 -17.06 19.19
N VAL A 170 -20.28 -16.41 18.14
CA VAL A 170 -19.93 -14.98 18.13
C VAL A 170 -20.51 -14.28 16.90
N SER A 171 -20.88 -13.00 17.00
CA SER A 171 -21.31 -12.18 15.85
C SER A 171 -20.10 -11.52 15.17
N TYR A 172 -20.12 -11.47 13.84
CA TYR A 172 -19.13 -10.73 13.06
C TYR A 172 -19.19 -9.22 13.35
N GLU A 173 -20.39 -8.65 13.45
CA GLU A 173 -20.61 -7.23 13.76
C GLU A 173 -20.05 -6.84 15.13
N ASP A 174 -20.27 -7.68 16.14
CA ASP A 174 -19.73 -7.47 17.49
C ASP A 174 -18.20 -7.50 17.50
N ILE A 175 -17.60 -8.43 16.75
CA ILE A 175 -16.14 -8.51 16.59
C ILE A 175 -15.59 -7.27 15.89
N LEU A 176 -16.23 -6.84 14.79
CA LEU A 176 -15.80 -5.66 14.05
C LEU A 176 -15.85 -4.39 14.92
N THR A 177 -16.94 -4.24 15.69
CA THR A 177 -17.11 -3.15 16.65
C THR A 177 -16.03 -3.20 17.72
N ASN A 178 -15.77 -4.38 18.30
CA ASN A 178 -14.75 -4.56 19.33
C ASN A 178 -13.34 -4.23 18.83
N VAL A 179 -12.97 -4.70 17.63
CA VAL A 179 -11.67 -4.44 17.01
C VAL A 179 -11.47 -2.94 16.76
N THR A 180 -12.49 -2.29 16.19
CA THR A 180 -12.45 -0.86 15.85
C THR A 180 -12.35 0.01 17.11
N GLU A 181 -13.15 -0.30 18.14
CA GLU A 181 -13.15 0.48 19.38
C GLU A 181 -11.84 0.32 20.16
N ARG A 182 -11.27 -0.89 20.18
CA ARG A 182 -9.94 -1.11 20.77
C ARG A 182 -8.87 -0.28 20.08
N ASP A 183 -8.84 -0.29 18.74
CA ASP A 183 -7.85 0.48 18.01
C ASP A 183 -8.01 1.99 18.25
N ARG A 184 -9.24 2.49 18.39
CA ARG A 184 -9.53 3.87 18.79
C ARG A 184 -8.96 4.17 20.17
N ILE A 185 -9.26 3.35 21.18
CA ILE A 185 -8.75 3.52 22.56
C ILE A 185 -7.22 3.53 22.56
N ASP A 186 -6.59 2.54 21.92
CA ASP A 186 -5.15 2.40 21.89
C ASP A 186 -4.45 3.56 21.15
N SER A 187 -5.07 4.10 20.10
CA SER A 187 -4.49 5.21 19.33
C SER A 187 -4.73 6.59 19.97
N THR A 188 -5.78 6.72 20.81
CA THR A 188 -6.19 7.99 21.43
C THR A 188 -5.81 8.13 22.91
N ARG A 189 -5.26 7.08 23.54
CA ARG A 189 -4.83 7.16 24.95
C ARG A 189 -3.79 8.25 25.17
N ALA A 190 -3.87 8.92 26.32
CA ALA A 190 -2.99 10.04 26.66
C ALA A 190 -1.52 9.61 26.87
N VAL A 191 -1.30 8.38 27.33
CA VAL A 191 0.02 7.83 27.64
C VAL A 191 0.37 6.77 26.60
N ASP A 192 1.51 6.96 25.92
CA ASP A 192 2.09 6.03 24.94
C ASP A 192 1.10 5.52 23.86
N PRO A 193 0.37 6.38 23.14
CA PRO A 193 -0.60 5.93 22.14
C PRO A 193 0.02 5.03 21.07
N LEU A 194 -0.76 4.08 20.55
CA LEU A 194 -0.40 3.28 19.38
C LEU A 194 -0.11 4.23 18.21
N ARG A 195 1.16 4.29 17.83
CA ARG A 195 1.64 5.10 16.70
C ARG A 195 2.75 4.34 16.00
N GLN A 196 2.75 4.41 14.67
CA GLN A 196 3.88 3.95 13.88
C GLN A 196 5.10 4.81 14.20
N ALA A 197 6.20 4.18 14.64
CA ALA A 197 7.48 4.86 14.77
C ALA A 197 7.94 5.38 13.40
N GLU A 198 8.62 6.52 13.36
CA GLU A 198 8.98 7.16 12.08
C GLU A 198 9.86 6.29 11.16
N ASP A 199 10.66 5.42 11.77
CA ASP A 199 11.58 4.47 11.14
C ASP A 199 11.00 3.05 11.06
N ALA A 200 9.75 2.83 11.46
CA ALA A 200 9.10 1.53 11.35
C ALA A 200 8.59 1.25 9.93
N ILE A 201 8.84 0.03 9.48
CA ILE A 201 8.39 -0.51 8.21
C ILE A 201 6.92 -0.89 8.34
N LEU A 202 6.05 -0.29 7.52
CA LEU A 202 4.63 -0.63 7.49
C LEU A 202 4.43 -1.98 6.80
N LEU A 203 3.89 -2.95 7.52
CA LEU A 203 3.43 -4.22 6.99
C LEU A 203 1.91 -4.24 6.97
N ASP A 204 1.31 -3.85 5.85
CA ASP A 204 -0.12 -4.09 5.59
C ASP A 204 -0.31 -5.49 5.03
N ASN A 205 -0.86 -6.39 5.85
CA ASN A 205 -1.09 -7.79 5.48
C ASN A 205 -2.55 -8.07 5.10
N SER A 206 -3.33 -7.06 4.71
CA SER A 206 -4.73 -7.23 4.30
C SER A 206 -4.89 -8.22 3.16
N LEU A 207 -3.93 -8.23 2.22
CA LEU A 207 -3.95 -9.06 1.00
C LEU A 207 -2.83 -10.10 0.95
N LEU A 208 -2.10 -10.30 2.04
CA LEU A 208 -0.99 -11.25 2.11
C LEU A 208 -1.42 -12.56 2.77
N SER A 209 -0.96 -13.68 2.22
CA SER A 209 -1.00 -14.97 2.92
C SER A 209 -0.06 -14.98 4.14
N ARG A 210 -0.24 -15.95 5.03
CA ARG A 210 0.60 -16.09 6.22
C ARG A 210 2.05 -16.41 5.87
N GLU A 211 2.25 -17.17 4.79
CA GLU A 211 3.56 -17.55 4.27
C GLU A 211 4.27 -16.34 3.63
N GLU A 212 3.55 -15.53 2.85
CA GLU A 212 4.10 -14.34 2.22
C GLU A 212 4.52 -13.28 3.24
N GLN A 213 3.66 -12.94 4.21
CA GLN A 213 4.01 -11.96 5.24
C GLN A 213 5.24 -12.42 6.05
N GLN A 214 5.34 -13.72 6.34
CA GLN A 214 6.42 -14.26 7.16
C GLN A 214 7.74 -14.17 6.40
N ARG A 215 7.75 -14.61 5.14
CA ARG A 215 8.91 -14.49 4.24
C ARG A 215 9.38 -13.05 4.11
N LEU A 216 8.48 -12.09 3.88
CA LEU A 216 8.85 -10.68 3.71
C LEU A 216 9.52 -10.10 4.96
N VAL A 217 8.93 -10.32 6.14
CA VAL A 217 9.49 -9.85 7.42
C VAL A 217 10.87 -10.45 7.66
N GLU A 218 11.03 -11.73 7.35
CA GLU A 218 12.28 -12.42 7.56
C GLU A 218 13.37 -11.99 6.58
N GLU A 219 13.04 -11.77 5.30
CA GLU A 219 13.98 -11.23 4.32
C GLU A 219 14.51 -9.86 4.75
N VAL A 220 13.63 -8.99 5.24
CA VAL A 220 14.03 -7.68 5.79
C VAL A 220 14.92 -7.86 7.02
N ALA A 221 14.54 -8.71 7.97
CA ALA A 221 15.34 -8.96 9.16
C ALA A 221 16.73 -9.50 8.82
N GLU A 222 16.83 -10.41 7.85
CA GLU A 222 18.11 -10.93 7.37
C GLU A 222 18.98 -9.84 6.74
N ARG A 223 18.40 -8.92 5.95
CA ARG A 223 19.16 -7.77 5.39
C ARG A 223 19.74 -6.89 6.49
N VAL A 224 18.92 -6.55 7.50
CA VAL A 224 19.36 -5.76 8.65
C VAL A 224 20.46 -6.48 9.45
N ILE A 225 20.31 -7.79 9.68
CA ILE A 225 21.28 -8.62 10.43
C ILE A 225 22.62 -8.74 9.69
N ARG A 226 22.58 -8.93 8.37
CA ARG A 226 23.80 -9.01 7.54
C ARG A 226 24.60 -7.71 7.65
N GLY A 227 23.92 -6.56 7.72
CA GLY A 227 24.56 -5.26 7.88
C GLY A 227 25.58 -4.94 6.77
N ASN A 228 26.47 -3.97 7.02
CA ASN A 228 27.67 -3.76 6.21
C ASN A 228 28.75 -3.08 7.06
N ASP A 229 29.93 -3.68 7.09
CA ASP A 229 31.14 -3.14 7.73
C ASP A 229 31.91 -2.15 6.83
N SER A 230 31.53 -2.00 5.54
CA SER A 230 32.24 -1.13 4.57
C SER A 230 31.76 0.33 4.49
N GLY A 231 30.56 0.65 4.99
CA GLY A 231 30.05 2.04 5.10
C GLY A 231 29.72 2.78 3.79
N VAL A 232 29.69 2.10 2.64
CA VAL A 232 29.34 2.67 1.32
C VAL A 232 27.86 2.40 1.00
N LEU A 233 27.13 3.43 0.59
CA LEU A 233 25.75 3.36 0.10
C LEU A 233 25.76 3.22 -1.43
N LEU A 234 25.14 2.17 -1.97
CA LEU A 234 24.87 2.01 -3.40
C LEU A 234 23.53 2.67 -3.74
N VAL A 235 23.51 3.57 -4.72
CA VAL A 235 22.26 4.12 -5.27
C VAL A 235 22.18 3.80 -6.77
N GLU A 236 21.20 2.97 -7.13
CA GLU A 236 21.04 2.42 -8.48
C GLU A 236 19.70 2.89 -9.07
N ILE A 237 19.71 3.30 -10.35
CA ILE A 237 18.49 3.57 -11.12
C ILE A 237 18.15 2.32 -11.91
N ASP A 238 16.89 1.88 -11.85
CA ASP A 238 16.37 0.82 -12.69
C ASP A 238 16.36 1.27 -14.16
N SER A 239 17.22 0.66 -14.98
CA SER A 239 17.32 0.99 -16.40
C SER A 239 16.08 0.61 -17.22
N ALA A 240 15.22 -0.27 -16.69
CA ALA A 240 13.96 -0.66 -17.35
C ALA A 240 12.80 0.32 -17.03
N SER A 241 12.97 1.17 -16.02
CA SER A 241 12.03 2.22 -15.66
C SER A 241 12.11 3.43 -16.60
N GLY A 242 11.12 4.32 -16.51
CA GLY A 242 11.10 5.58 -17.25
C GLY A 242 10.00 5.65 -18.31
N PHE A 243 10.12 6.50 -19.34
CA PHE A 243 9.06 6.66 -20.33
C PHE A 243 8.77 5.38 -21.15
N CYS A 244 7.48 5.08 -21.38
CA CYS A 244 7.11 4.13 -22.42
C CYS A 244 7.08 4.80 -23.80
N PHE A 245 7.04 3.99 -24.86
CA PHE A 245 7.00 4.47 -26.24
C PHE A 245 5.89 5.50 -26.52
N GLY A 246 4.69 5.29 -25.99
CA GLY A 246 3.57 6.24 -26.16
C GLY A 246 3.84 7.60 -25.54
N VAL A 247 4.46 7.63 -24.36
CA VAL A 247 4.87 8.87 -23.69
C VAL A 247 6.01 9.53 -24.44
N ILE A 248 7.04 8.77 -24.85
CA ILE A 248 8.16 9.30 -25.67
C ILE A 248 7.63 10.00 -26.91
N THR A 249 6.69 9.36 -27.61
CA THR A 249 6.08 9.91 -28.83
C THR A 249 5.36 11.23 -28.53
N ALA A 250 4.53 11.26 -27.48
CA ALA A 250 3.78 12.47 -27.14
C ALA A 250 4.67 13.64 -26.72
N ILE A 251 5.65 13.37 -25.85
CA ILE A 251 6.62 14.38 -25.40
C ILE A 251 7.45 14.88 -26.58
N SER A 252 8.00 13.99 -27.41
CA SER A 252 8.82 14.38 -28.57
C SER A 252 8.03 15.21 -29.57
N LYS A 253 6.75 14.88 -29.79
CA LYS A 253 5.86 15.65 -30.65
C LYS A 253 5.63 17.06 -30.08
N ALA A 254 5.28 17.17 -28.80
CA ALA A 254 5.13 18.47 -28.15
C ALA A 254 6.42 19.30 -28.20
N GLU A 255 7.57 18.70 -27.93
CA GLU A 255 8.86 19.39 -28.00
C GLU A 255 9.22 19.86 -29.41
N SER A 256 8.85 19.12 -30.44
CA SER A 256 9.04 19.52 -31.85
C SER A 256 8.20 20.74 -32.19
N GLU A 257 6.91 20.72 -31.85
CA GLU A 257 5.99 21.85 -32.11
C GLU A 257 6.40 23.12 -31.35
N LEU A 258 6.91 22.98 -30.13
CA LEU A 258 7.39 24.11 -29.32
C LEU A 258 8.65 24.77 -29.90
N LYS A 259 9.47 24.05 -30.71
CA LYS A 259 10.64 24.64 -31.38
C LYS A 259 10.24 25.63 -32.48
N GLU A 260 9.04 25.50 -33.04
CA GLU A 260 8.55 26.37 -34.11
C GLU A 260 8.07 27.75 -33.61
N SER A 261 8.33 28.09 -32.34
CA SER A 261 8.12 29.42 -31.75
C SER A 261 6.67 29.92 -31.72
N GLN A 262 5.67 29.03 -31.69
CA GLN A 262 4.29 29.39 -31.34
C GLN A 262 3.84 28.67 -30.05
N PRO A 263 3.01 29.32 -29.21
CA PRO A 263 2.43 28.67 -28.03
C PRO A 263 1.60 27.45 -28.43
N LEU A 264 1.88 26.30 -27.81
CA LEU A 264 1.12 25.07 -28.00
C LEU A 264 0.16 24.88 -26.82
N HIS A 265 -1.09 24.56 -27.10
CA HIS A 265 -2.08 24.24 -26.06
C HIS A 265 -2.29 22.73 -26.04
N SER A 266 -2.39 22.11 -24.86
CA SER A 266 -2.68 20.69 -24.70
C SER A 266 -4.06 20.51 -24.09
N LEU A 267 -4.90 19.65 -24.67
CA LEU A 267 -6.20 19.32 -24.07
C LEU A 267 -6.00 18.38 -22.88
N GLY A 268 -6.04 18.97 -21.69
CA GLY A 268 -5.57 18.37 -20.45
C GLY A 268 -4.03 18.23 -20.40
N ASP A 269 -3.55 17.67 -19.29
CA ASP A 269 -2.11 17.39 -19.14
C ASP A 269 -1.65 16.32 -20.13
N ILE A 270 -0.52 16.59 -20.79
CA ILE A 270 0.07 15.73 -21.81
C ILE A 270 0.42 14.33 -21.27
N VAL A 271 0.87 14.27 -20.00
CA VAL A 271 1.17 13.05 -19.25
C VAL A 271 0.80 13.22 -17.78
N HIS A 272 0.59 12.11 -17.08
CA HIS A 272 0.36 12.11 -15.63
C HIS A 272 1.70 12.16 -14.85
N ASN A 273 2.46 13.24 -15.04
CA ASN A 273 3.68 13.57 -14.28
C ASN A 273 3.77 15.10 -14.11
N GLY A 274 3.61 15.57 -12.88
CA GLY A 274 3.49 17.01 -12.60
C GLY A 274 4.76 17.80 -12.91
N ASP A 275 5.93 17.23 -12.64
CA ASP A 275 7.20 17.93 -12.88
C ASP A 275 7.53 18.00 -14.38
N GLU A 276 7.18 16.97 -15.14
CA GLU A 276 7.30 17.00 -16.60
C GLU A 276 6.32 18.00 -17.23
N VAL A 277 5.10 18.10 -16.71
CA VAL A 277 4.13 19.14 -17.12
C VAL A 277 4.67 20.54 -16.80
N LYS A 278 5.27 20.76 -15.62
CA LYS A 278 5.92 22.04 -15.27
C LYS A 278 7.07 22.37 -16.25
N ARG A 279 7.92 21.40 -16.57
CA ARG A 279 9.04 21.55 -17.51
C ARG A 279 8.57 22.00 -18.89
N LEU A 280 7.55 21.33 -19.44
CA LEU A 280 6.99 21.69 -20.75
C LEU A 280 6.23 23.02 -20.72
N LYS A 281 5.58 23.36 -19.60
CA LYS A 281 4.93 24.66 -19.42
C LYS A 281 5.92 25.82 -19.47
N GLN A 282 7.09 25.67 -18.84
CA GLN A 282 8.18 26.65 -18.93
C GLN A 282 8.70 26.82 -20.37
N ARG A 283 8.48 25.83 -21.23
CA ARG A 283 8.82 25.86 -22.66
C ARG A 283 7.67 26.33 -23.56
N GLY A 284 6.51 26.69 -23.00
CA GLY A 284 5.37 27.23 -23.74
C GLY A 284 4.21 26.26 -24.00
N LEU A 285 4.18 25.09 -23.35
CA LEU A 285 3.01 24.18 -23.40
C LEU A 285 1.97 24.57 -22.35
N HIS A 286 0.76 24.93 -22.78
CA HIS A 286 -0.31 25.33 -21.87
C HIS A 286 -1.44 24.28 -21.85
N SER A 287 -1.60 23.56 -20.74
CA SER A 287 -2.78 22.70 -20.53
C SER A 287 -4.07 23.53 -20.48
N ILE A 288 -5.09 23.09 -21.21
CA ILE A 288 -6.44 23.66 -21.22
C ILE A 288 -7.49 22.60 -20.89
N THR A 289 -8.70 23.03 -20.52
CA THR A 289 -9.85 22.16 -20.33
C THR A 289 -10.77 22.16 -21.55
N TYR A 290 -11.73 21.24 -21.61
CA TYR A 290 -12.67 21.13 -22.74
C TYR A 290 -13.49 22.41 -22.95
N GLU A 291 -13.85 23.11 -21.88
CA GLU A 291 -14.66 24.34 -21.92
C GLU A 291 -13.92 25.49 -22.60
N ARG A 292 -12.58 25.44 -22.60
CA ARG A 292 -11.72 26.46 -23.20
C ARG A 292 -11.34 26.15 -24.65
N LEU A 293 -11.69 24.96 -25.15
CA LEU A 293 -11.40 24.59 -26.54
C LEU A 293 -11.97 25.61 -27.57
N PRO A 294 -13.20 26.16 -27.39
CA PRO A 294 -13.73 27.21 -28.27
C PRO A 294 -12.89 28.50 -28.30
N GLU A 295 -12.13 28.81 -27.26
CA GLU A 295 -11.25 30.00 -27.18
C GLU A 295 -10.01 29.87 -28.10
N LEU A 296 -9.74 28.66 -28.61
CA LEU A 296 -8.54 28.34 -29.38
C LEU A 296 -8.79 28.26 -30.89
N LYS A 297 -9.86 28.90 -31.39
CA LYS A 297 -10.17 28.97 -32.82
C LYS A 297 -8.94 29.37 -33.66
N GLY A 298 -8.59 28.58 -34.67
CA GLY A 298 -7.44 28.83 -35.54
C GLY A 298 -6.06 28.61 -34.91
N LYS A 299 -5.98 28.08 -33.68
CA LYS A 299 -4.72 27.76 -33.01
C LYS A 299 -4.42 26.26 -33.10
N ARG A 300 -3.17 25.91 -32.76
CA ARG A 300 -2.72 24.53 -32.62
C ARG A 300 -3.07 23.97 -31.24
N VAL A 301 -3.68 22.79 -31.22
CA VAL A 301 -4.04 22.08 -29.99
C VAL A 301 -3.53 20.64 -30.06
N LEU A 302 -2.76 20.24 -29.06
CA LEU A 302 -2.28 18.88 -28.88
C LEU A 302 -3.35 18.04 -28.19
N PHE A 303 -3.67 16.91 -28.83
CA PHE A 303 -4.45 15.85 -28.20
C PHE A 303 -3.49 14.82 -27.63
N ARG A 304 -3.63 14.55 -26.34
CA ARG A 304 -2.65 13.79 -25.54
C ARG A 304 -2.69 12.28 -25.81
N ALA A 305 -1.75 11.55 -25.22
CA ALA A 305 -1.55 10.11 -25.44
C ALA A 305 -2.77 9.22 -25.19
N HIS A 306 -3.75 9.68 -24.39
CA HIS A 306 -4.99 8.95 -24.10
C HIS A 306 -6.04 9.03 -25.22
N GLY A 307 -5.84 9.89 -26.21
CA GLY A 307 -6.79 10.18 -27.28
C GLY A 307 -8.08 10.83 -26.79
N GLU A 308 -8.91 11.24 -27.74
CA GLU A 308 -10.14 11.98 -27.48
C GLU A 308 -11.36 11.31 -28.13
N ALA A 309 -12.56 11.69 -27.67
CA ALA A 309 -13.81 11.19 -28.26
C ALA A 309 -14.01 11.76 -29.68
N PRO A 310 -14.68 11.04 -30.61
CA PRO A 310 -14.89 11.52 -31.99
C PRO A 310 -15.56 12.90 -32.08
N LYS A 311 -16.46 13.21 -31.13
CA LYS A 311 -17.10 14.53 -31.01
C LYS A 311 -16.11 15.68 -30.78
N VAL A 312 -14.99 15.43 -30.11
CA VAL A 312 -13.97 16.45 -29.80
C VAL A 312 -13.16 16.76 -31.06
N TYR A 313 -12.85 15.73 -31.88
CA TYR A 313 -12.24 15.93 -33.18
C TYR A 313 -13.15 16.74 -34.12
N ALA A 314 -14.44 16.38 -34.20
CA ALA A 314 -15.41 17.12 -35.02
C ALA A 314 -15.57 18.58 -34.57
N GLU A 315 -15.54 18.83 -33.26
CA GLU A 315 -15.58 20.20 -32.72
C GLU A 315 -14.30 20.98 -33.04
N ALA A 316 -13.12 20.36 -32.93
CA ALA A 316 -11.86 20.98 -33.33
C ALA A 316 -11.85 21.36 -34.81
N GLU A 317 -12.33 20.47 -35.69
CA GLU A 317 -12.49 20.74 -37.12
C GLU A 317 -13.45 21.92 -37.38
N ARG A 318 -14.61 21.94 -36.71
CA ARG A 318 -15.58 23.04 -36.80
C ARG A 318 -14.98 24.39 -36.36
N LEU A 319 -14.09 24.38 -35.38
CA LEU A 319 -13.39 25.56 -34.88
C LEU A 319 -12.13 25.91 -35.69
N GLY A 320 -11.79 25.15 -36.73
CA GLY A 320 -10.57 25.35 -37.51
C GLY A 320 -9.30 25.21 -36.63
N ILE A 321 -9.36 24.39 -35.60
CA ILE A 321 -8.22 24.06 -34.74
C ILE A 321 -7.32 23.08 -35.49
N GLU A 322 -6.02 23.38 -35.54
CA GLU A 322 -5.03 22.45 -36.06
C GLU A 322 -4.68 21.43 -34.96
N VAL A 323 -5.11 20.19 -35.15
CA VAL A 323 -4.94 19.13 -34.15
C VAL A 323 -3.57 18.47 -34.30
N VAL A 324 -2.74 18.62 -33.27
CA VAL A 324 -1.48 17.91 -33.09
C VAL A 324 -1.79 16.60 -32.34
N ASP A 325 -2.17 15.55 -33.06
CA ASP A 325 -2.60 14.30 -32.42
C ASP A 325 -1.40 13.48 -31.90
N ALA A 326 -1.25 13.39 -30.58
CA ALA A 326 -0.22 12.61 -29.91
C ALA A 326 -0.77 11.32 -29.26
N THR A 327 -1.94 10.84 -29.69
CA THR A 327 -2.58 9.61 -29.18
C THR A 327 -1.64 8.42 -29.33
N CYS A 328 -1.51 7.64 -28.27
CA CYS A 328 -0.72 6.41 -28.28
C CYS A 328 -1.31 5.42 -29.31
N PRO A 329 -0.50 4.81 -30.20
CA PRO A 329 -0.99 3.86 -31.20
C PRO A 329 -1.77 2.67 -30.60
N VAL A 330 -1.40 2.24 -29.39
CA VAL A 330 -2.11 1.17 -28.66
C VAL A 330 -3.53 1.63 -28.27
N VAL A 331 -3.65 2.85 -27.74
CA VAL A 331 -4.94 3.43 -27.35
C VAL A 331 -5.80 3.68 -28.59
N LEU A 332 -5.21 4.19 -29.67
CA LEU A 332 -5.92 4.39 -30.94
C LEU A 332 -6.46 3.07 -31.51
N ALA A 333 -5.66 1.99 -31.46
CA ALA A 333 -6.11 0.66 -31.88
C ALA A 333 -7.27 0.14 -31.01
N LEU A 334 -7.21 0.37 -29.70
CA LEU A 334 -8.29 0.03 -28.76
C LEU A 334 -9.57 0.82 -29.08
N GLN A 335 -9.49 2.14 -29.24
CA GLN A 335 -10.63 2.98 -29.62
C GLN A 335 -11.29 2.48 -30.91
N LYS A 336 -10.49 2.20 -31.96
CA LYS A 336 -10.99 1.64 -33.23
C LYS A 336 -11.61 0.25 -33.07
N ARG A 337 -11.14 -0.56 -32.13
CA ARG A 337 -11.70 -1.90 -31.85
C ARG A 337 -13.05 -1.79 -31.16
N ILE A 338 -13.15 -0.95 -30.12
CA ILE A 338 -14.40 -0.67 -29.41
C ILE A 338 -15.45 -0.10 -30.37
N ARG A 339 -15.07 0.88 -31.19
CA ARG A 339 -15.95 1.48 -32.20
C ARG A 339 -16.54 0.43 -33.14
N ARG A 340 -15.68 -0.41 -33.75
CA ARG A 340 -16.11 -1.49 -34.64
C ARG A 340 -17.02 -2.50 -33.95
N LYS A 341 -16.69 -2.90 -32.71
CA LYS A 341 -17.54 -3.81 -31.94
C LYS A 341 -18.91 -3.20 -31.72
N TYR A 342 -18.96 -1.97 -31.21
CA TYR A 342 -20.19 -1.22 -30.95
C TYR A 342 -21.07 -1.09 -32.20
N GLU A 343 -20.49 -0.70 -33.36
CA GLU A 343 -21.23 -0.58 -34.62
C GLU A 343 -21.80 -1.92 -35.09
N ASN A 344 -20.99 -2.98 -35.04
CA ASN A 344 -21.39 -4.31 -35.51
C ASN A 344 -22.44 -4.98 -34.61
N THR A 345 -22.47 -4.66 -33.31
CA THR A 345 -23.39 -5.26 -32.35
C THR A 345 -24.54 -4.34 -31.93
N ARG A 346 -24.69 -3.18 -32.59
CA ARG A 346 -25.76 -2.24 -32.24
C ARG A 346 -27.16 -2.84 -32.38
N GLY A 347 -27.36 -3.71 -33.37
CA GLY A 347 -28.65 -4.33 -33.67
C GLY A 347 -29.07 -5.48 -32.74
N ASN A 348 -28.13 -6.07 -31.98
CA ASN A 348 -28.43 -7.21 -31.09
C ASN A 348 -28.41 -6.85 -29.59
N GLY A 349 -28.23 -5.56 -29.26
CA GLY A 349 -28.28 -5.06 -27.89
C GLY A 349 -27.07 -5.43 -27.01
N THR A 350 -25.93 -5.80 -27.59
CA THR A 350 -24.70 -6.10 -26.83
C THR A 350 -24.27 -4.91 -25.98
N GLN A 351 -23.93 -5.17 -24.72
CA GLN A 351 -23.40 -4.21 -23.77
C GLN A 351 -21.89 -4.10 -23.94
N ILE A 352 -21.40 -2.91 -24.32
CA ILE A 352 -19.96 -2.63 -24.30
C ILE A 352 -19.58 -2.26 -22.87
N VAL A 353 -18.74 -3.08 -22.25
CA VAL A 353 -18.27 -2.89 -20.87
C VAL A 353 -16.79 -2.52 -20.89
N ILE A 354 -16.42 -1.47 -20.16
CA ILE A 354 -15.04 -1.02 -20.02
C ILE A 354 -14.62 -1.16 -18.56
N TYR A 355 -13.70 -2.08 -18.29
CA TYR A 355 -13.01 -2.15 -17.00
C TYR A 355 -11.98 -1.03 -16.92
N GLY A 356 -12.26 0.01 -16.13
CA GLY A 356 -11.43 1.21 -16.10
C GLY A 356 -11.87 2.23 -15.06
N LYS A 357 -11.00 3.19 -14.74
CA LYS A 357 -11.26 4.20 -13.71
C LYS A 357 -12.27 5.25 -14.17
N HIS A 358 -13.32 5.48 -13.38
CA HIS A 358 -14.33 6.52 -13.63
C HIS A 358 -13.66 7.88 -13.78
N GLY A 359 -14.05 8.61 -14.83
CA GLY A 359 -13.52 9.96 -15.13
C GLY A 359 -12.09 9.99 -15.67
N HIS A 360 -11.41 8.85 -15.81
CA HIS A 360 -10.07 8.83 -16.41
C HIS A 360 -10.11 9.24 -17.88
N ALA A 361 -9.14 10.05 -18.30
CA ALA A 361 -8.99 10.58 -19.66
C ALA A 361 -9.22 9.53 -20.76
N GLU A 362 -8.44 8.46 -20.69
CA GLU A 362 -8.52 7.33 -21.62
C GLU A 362 -9.91 6.70 -21.63
N VAL A 363 -10.50 6.43 -20.47
CA VAL A 363 -11.85 5.83 -20.35
C VAL A 363 -12.89 6.73 -20.99
N ASN A 364 -12.83 8.04 -20.78
CA ASN A 364 -13.74 8.99 -21.44
C ASN A 364 -13.59 8.95 -22.97
N GLY A 365 -12.36 8.82 -23.48
CA GLY A 365 -12.08 8.62 -24.90
C GLY A 365 -12.63 7.30 -25.44
N LEU A 366 -12.55 6.21 -24.67
CA LEU A 366 -13.11 4.90 -25.00
C LEU A 366 -14.65 4.92 -25.02
N VAL A 367 -15.28 5.48 -23.98
CA VAL A 367 -16.75 5.67 -23.88
C VAL A 367 -17.26 6.56 -25.02
N GLY A 368 -16.47 7.55 -25.43
CA GLY A 368 -16.77 8.38 -26.60
C GLY A 368 -16.90 7.59 -27.91
N GLN A 369 -16.29 6.41 -28.02
CA GLN A 369 -16.39 5.55 -29.20
C GLN A 369 -17.75 4.85 -29.33
N THR A 370 -18.56 4.83 -28.27
CA THR A 370 -19.87 4.16 -28.21
C THR A 370 -21.03 5.15 -28.07
N ASN A 371 -20.84 6.39 -28.51
CA ASN A 371 -21.81 7.48 -28.31
C ASN A 371 -22.17 7.73 -26.83
N GLY A 372 -21.30 7.34 -25.90
CA GLY A 372 -21.57 7.44 -24.47
C GLY A 372 -22.34 6.27 -23.87
N GLU A 373 -22.64 5.22 -24.63
CA GLU A 373 -23.47 4.09 -24.19
C GLU A 373 -22.67 2.98 -23.46
N ALA A 374 -21.34 3.07 -23.43
CA ALA A 374 -20.52 2.04 -22.76
C ALA A 374 -20.69 2.09 -21.25
N ILE A 375 -20.77 0.92 -20.62
CA ILE A 375 -20.85 0.75 -19.17
C ILE A 375 -19.42 0.71 -18.63
N VAL A 376 -19.07 1.62 -17.73
CA VAL A 376 -17.77 1.62 -17.05
C VAL A 376 -17.92 0.92 -15.70
N VAL A 377 -17.00 0.00 -15.40
CA VAL A 377 -16.97 -0.70 -14.11
C VAL A 377 -15.55 -0.71 -13.55
N GLN A 378 -15.41 -0.55 -12.24
CA GLN A 378 -14.15 -0.69 -11.52
C GLN A 378 -14.07 -1.93 -10.63
N SER A 379 -15.19 -2.62 -10.41
CA SER A 379 -15.24 -3.82 -9.56
C SER A 379 -16.34 -4.78 -9.97
N ILE A 380 -16.30 -5.99 -9.41
CA ILE A 380 -17.35 -7.00 -9.57
C ILE A 380 -18.68 -6.52 -8.98
N GLU A 381 -18.66 -5.76 -7.89
CA GLU A 381 -19.86 -5.18 -7.26
C GLU A 381 -20.51 -4.10 -8.13
N GLU A 382 -19.71 -3.29 -8.84
CA GLU A 382 -20.25 -2.39 -9.87
C GLU A 382 -20.83 -3.17 -11.05
N ALA A 383 -20.12 -4.20 -11.52
CA ALA A 383 -20.59 -5.06 -12.61
C ALA A 383 -21.96 -5.69 -12.30
N LYS A 384 -22.14 -6.24 -11.09
CA LYS A 384 -23.43 -6.80 -10.61
C LYS A 384 -24.59 -5.81 -10.63
N ARG A 385 -24.31 -4.51 -10.46
CA ARG A 385 -25.35 -3.46 -10.39
C ARG A 385 -25.69 -2.89 -11.75
N LEU A 386 -24.71 -2.81 -12.65
CA LEU A 386 -24.82 -2.05 -13.90
C LEU A 386 -25.03 -2.91 -15.13
N ILE A 387 -24.59 -4.18 -15.12
CA ILE A 387 -24.65 -5.06 -16.29
C ILE A 387 -25.91 -5.91 -16.22
N ASP A 388 -26.69 -5.89 -17.29
CA ASP A 388 -27.87 -6.75 -17.43
C ASP A 388 -27.42 -8.18 -17.80
N PRO A 389 -27.68 -9.20 -16.96
CA PRO A 389 -27.26 -10.57 -17.23
C PRO A 389 -28.01 -11.21 -18.41
N GLN A 390 -29.11 -10.62 -18.90
CA GLN A 390 -29.88 -11.15 -20.03
C GLN A 390 -29.37 -10.69 -21.40
N ARG A 391 -28.38 -9.78 -21.44
CA ARG A 391 -27.88 -9.17 -22.68
C ARG A 391 -26.43 -9.55 -22.94
N PRO A 392 -26.03 -9.77 -24.22
CA PRO A 392 -24.64 -10.10 -24.55
C PRO A 392 -23.66 -9.04 -24.04
N VAL A 393 -22.44 -9.45 -23.67
CA VAL A 393 -21.43 -8.57 -23.09
C VAL A 393 -20.15 -8.62 -23.91
N ALA A 394 -19.60 -7.44 -24.24
CA ALA A 394 -18.26 -7.28 -24.79
C ALA A 394 -17.40 -6.50 -23.81
N LEU A 395 -16.52 -7.20 -23.10
CA LEU A 395 -15.66 -6.65 -22.05
C LEU A 395 -14.30 -6.22 -22.61
N PHE A 396 -13.98 -4.94 -22.44
CA PHE A 396 -12.68 -4.32 -22.72
C PHE A 396 -12.07 -3.80 -21.43
N SER A 397 -10.79 -3.42 -21.48
CA SER A 397 -10.08 -2.80 -20.36
C SER A 397 -9.39 -1.51 -20.79
N GLN A 398 -9.30 -0.57 -19.86
CA GLN A 398 -8.35 0.53 -19.94
C GLN A 398 -6.91 -0.04 -19.95
N THR A 399 -6.02 0.53 -20.76
CA THR A 399 -4.67 -0.01 -21.03
C THR A 399 -3.75 -0.12 -19.81
N THR A 400 -4.08 0.57 -18.71
CA THR A 400 -3.27 0.64 -17.48
C THR A 400 -3.92 -0.04 -16.27
N MET A 401 -4.90 -0.91 -16.49
CA MET A 401 -5.51 -1.71 -15.43
C MET A 401 -4.67 -2.93 -15.07
N ASP A 402 -4.98 -3.50 -13.90
CA ASP A 402 -4.40 -4.74 -13.40
C ASP A 402 -4.94 -5.96 -14.16
N MET A 403 -4.04 -6.88 -14.54
CA MET A 403 -4.38 -8.03 -15.39
C MET A 403 -5.15 -9.11 -14.62
N ASP A 404 -4.79 -9.35 -13.36
CA ASP A 404 -5.45 -10.37 -12.52
C ASP A 404 -6.90 -9.96 -12.23
N SER A 405 -7.11 -8.69 -11.89
CA SER A 405 -8.45 -8.13 -11.63
C SER A 405 -9.33 -8.16 -12.88
N PHE A 406 -8.75 -7.90 -14.06
CA PHE A 406 -9.47 -8.02 -15.33
C PHE A 406 -9.88 -9.47 -15.63
N ALA A 407 -9.00 -10.43 -15.39
CA ALA A 407 -9.29 -11.85 -15.58
C ALA A 407 -10.41 -12.31 -14.62
N GLN A 408 -10.33 -11.95 -13.34
CA GLN A 408 -11.36 -12.24 -12.34
C GLN A 408 -12.73 -11.66 -12.72
N LEU A 409 -12.76 -10.42 -13.22
CA LEU A 409 -14.00 -9.81 -13.70
C LEU A 409 -14.56 -10.56 -14.92
N GLY A 410 -13.69 -10.96 -15.85
CA GLY A 410 -14.08 -11.77 -17.01
C GLY A 410 -14.68 -13.11 -16.60
N ASP A 411 -14.07 -13.82 -15.66
CA ASP A 411 -14.56 -15.11 -15.16
C ASP A 411 -15.88 -14.96 -14.38
N PHE A 412 -15.96 -13.95 -13.52
CA PHE A 412 -17.22 -13.59 -12.86
C PHE A 412 -18.34 -13.35 -13.87
N LEU A 413 -18.08 -12.58 -14.93
CA LEU A 413 -19.11 -12.27 -15.91
C LEU A 413 -19.56 -13.50 -16.71
N LYS A 414 -18.68 -14.48 -16.97
CA LYS A 414 -19.06 -15.76 -17.60
C LYS A 414 -20.06 -16.54 -16.75
N GLU A 415 -19.94 -16.47 -15.44
CA GLU A 415 -20.86 -17.13 -14.50
C GLU A 415 -22.12 -16.29 -14.25
N TYR A 416 -22.02 -14.97 -14.34
CA TYR A 416 -23.08 -14.04 -14.01
C TYR A 416 -24.13 -13.88 -15.12
N VAL A 417 -23.72 -13.93 -16.40
CA VAL A 417 -24.67 -13.82 -17.52
C VAL A 417 -25.57 -15.06 -17.61
N ALA A 418 -26.80 -14.87 -18.09
CA ALA A 418 -27.78 -15.95 -18.21
C ALA A 418 -27.31 -17.01 -19.22
N LYS A 419 -27.74 -18.26 -19.00
CA LYS A 419 -27.36 -19.38 -19.86
C LYS A 419 -27.74 -19.11 -21.33
N GLY A 420 -26.75 -19.18 -22.22
CA GLY A 420 -26.93 -18.92 -23.65
C GLY A 420 -26.69 -17.47 -24.08
N VAL A 421 -26.45 -16.56 -23.13
CA VAL A 421 -25.99 -15.19 -23.42
C VAL A 421 -24.50 -15.20 -23.72
N GLU A 422 -24.11 -14.55 -24.81
CA GLU A 422 -22.71 -14.48 -25.24
C GLU A 422 -21.90 -13.49 -24.41
N ILE A 423 -20.66 -13.89 -24.06
CA ILE A 423 -19.67 -13.01 -23.46
C ILE A 423 -18.35 -13.10 -24.23
N GLU A 424 -17.86 -11.95 -24.66
CA GLU A 424 -16.55 -11.79 -25.27
C GLU A 424 -15.66 -10.93 -24.36
N THR A 425 -14.45 -11.42 -24.10
CA THR A 425 -13.45 -10.71 -23.31
C THR A 425 -12.26 -10.33 -24.19
N PHE A 426 -11.85 -9.07 -24.11
CA PHE A 426 -10.78 -8.52 -24.93
C PHE A 426 -9.66 -8.01 -24.03
N ASP A 427 -8.58 -8.80 -23.91
CA ASP A 427 -7.34 -8.32 -23.28
C ASP A 427 -6.80 -7.13 -24.10
N THR A 428 -6.90 -5.97 -23.49
CA THR A 428 -6.58 -4.66 -24.08
C THR A 428 -5.64 -3.87 -23.17
N ILE A 429 -5.06 -4.55 -22.18
CA ILE A 429 -4.03 -4.03 -21.29
C ILE A 429 -2.71 -3.88 -22.06
N CYS A 430 -2.02 -2.76 -21.87
CA CYS A 430 -0.81 -2.48 -22.63
C CYS A 430 0.39 -3.30 -22.14
N ARG A 431 1.07 -3.97 -23.08
CA ARG A 431 2.28 -4.75 -22.79
C ARG A 431 3.47 -3.92 -22.32
N GLN A 432 3.48 -2.62 -22.60
CA GLN A 432 4.51 -1.70 -22.08
C GLN A 432 4.43 -1.51 -20.55
N VAL A 433 3.27 -1.79 -19.94
CA VAL A 433 3.11 -1.76 -18.48
C VAL A 433 3.33 -3.16 -17.92
N SER A 434 2.65 -4.18 -18.47
CA SER A 434 2.74 -5.54 -17.93
C SER A 434 4.16 -6.12 -17.98
N ASN A 435 4.94 -5.78 -19.02
CA ASN A 435 6.31 -6.29 -19.15
C ASN A 435 7.26 -5.71 -18.10
N ARG A 436 6.92 -4.58 -17.46
CA ARG A 436 7.73 -3.99 -16.39
C ARG A 436 7.55 -4.65 -15.04
N VAL A 437 6.44 -5.37 -14.86
CA VAL A 437 6.12 -6.05 -13.60
C VAL A 437 7.25 -7.00 -13.16
N PRO A 438 7.74 -7.94 -13.99
CA PRO A 438 8.84 -8.82 -13.59
C PRO A 438 10.15 -8.06 -13.33
N GLU A 439 10.49 -7.07 -14.15
CA GLU A 439 11.72 -6.27 -14.04
C GLU A 439 11.76 -5.48 -12.72
N ILE A 440 10.67 -4.76 -12.41
CA ILE A 440 10.53 -3.99 -11.16
C ILE A 440 10.51 -4.93 -9.95
N THR A 441 9.91 -6.10 -10.07
CA THR A 441 9.90 -7.10 -9.00
C THR A 441 11.31 -7.57 -8.68
N GLU A 442 12.09 -7.95 -9.70
CA GLU A 442 13.46 -8.40 -9.51
C GLU A 442 14.35 -7.28 -8.97
N PHE A 443 14.28 -6.09 -9.58
CA PHE A 443 15.05 -4.92 -9.15
C PHE A 443 14.76 -4.58 -7.68
N SER A 444 13.48 -4.48 -7.30
CA SER A 444 13.07 -4.10 -5.95
C SER A 444 13.53 -5.11 -4.90
N ARG A 445 13.50 -6.42 -5.22
CA ARG A 445 13.97 -7.48 -4.31
C ARG A 445 15.45 -7.37 -3.96
N ARG A 446 16.29 -6.88 -4.88
CA ARG A 446 17.74 -6.76 -4.67
C ARG A 446 18.13 -5.54 -3.81
N MET A 447 17.22 -4.59 -3.65
CA MET A 447 17.48 -3.33 -2.96
C MET A 447 17.06 -3.41 -1.48
N ASP A 448 17.75 -2.70 -0.60
CA ASP A 448 17.33 -2.56 0.80
C ASP A 448 16.15 -1.60 0.91
N TRP A 449 16.20 -0.53 0.13
CA TRP A 449 15.23 0.55 0.08
C TRP A 449 14.91 0.92 -1.37
N VAL A 450 13.67 1.29 -1.68
CA VAL A 450 13.27 1.67 -3.03
C VAL A 450 12.49 2.98 -2.99
N TYR A 451 12.87 3.94 -3.84
CA TYR A 451 12.04 5.10 -4.15
C TYR A 451 11.41 4.90 -5.53
N PHE A 452 10.09 4.77 -5.54
CA PHE A 452 9.29 4.62 -6.75
C PHE A 452 8.69 5.97 -7.14
N ILE A 453 9.02 6.46 -8.32
CA ILE A 453 8.67 7.81 -8.75
C ILE A 453 7.46 7.76 -9.69
N ALA A 454 6.39 8.48 -9.34
CA ALA A 454 5.27 8.71 -10.24
C ALA A 454 4.42 9.92 -9.84
N GLY A 455 3.61 10.45 -10.77
CA GLY A 455 2.57 11.42 -10.41
C GLY A 455 1.47 10.77 -9.55
N ALA A 456 0.93 11.50 -8.57
CA ALA A 456 -0.10 11.01 -7.64
C ALA A 456 -1.38 10.45 -8.33
N HIS A 457 -1.67 10.94 -9.54
CA HIS A 457 -2.81 10.49 -10.35
C HIS A 457 -2.43 9.48 -11.46
N SER A 458 -1.17 9.04 -11.54
CA SER A 458 -0.73 8.09 -12.56
C SER A 458 -1.34 6.70 -12.32
N SER A 459 -2.22 6.26 -13.22
CA SER A 459 -2.86 4.95 -13.13
C SER A 459 -1.85 3.80 -13.18
N ASN A 460 -0.96 3.81 -14.17
CA ASN A 460 0.13 2.83 -14.28
C ASN A 460 1.16 2.97 -13.14
N GLY A 461 1.39 4.18 -12.64
CA GLY A 461 2.31 4.41 -11.54
C GLY A 461 1.86 3.70 -10.26
N LYS A 462 0.56 3.71 -9.97
CA LYS A 462 0.00 2.95 -8.83
C LYS A 462 0.16 1.44 -9.00
N VAL A 463 -0.08 0.91 -10.20
CA VAL A 463 0.07 -0.53 -10.48
C VAL A 463 1.52 -0.97 -10.28
N LEU A 464 2.47 -0.26 -10.90
CA LEU A 464 3.89 -0.61 -10.83
C LEU A 464 4.50 -0.34 -9.44
N TYR A 465 4.02 0.68 -8.71
CA TYR A 465 4.39 0.89 -7.32
C TYR A 465 3.95 -0.27 -6.43
N ASN A 466 2.70 -0.74 -6.58
CA ASN A 466 2.21 -1.89 -5.83
C ASN A 466 3.04 -3.15 -6.13
N THR A 467 3.50 -3.33 -7.37
CA THR A 467 4.46 -4.38 -7.72
C THR A 467 5.77 -4.24 -6.94
N ALA A 468 6.38 -3.06 -6.92
CA ALA A 468 7.60 -2.79 -6.16
C ALA A 468 7.39 -3.06 -4.66
N GLN A 469 6.28 -2.60 -4.09
CA GLN A 469 5.95 -2.76 -2.67
C GLN A 469 5.72 -4.23 -2.27
N LYS A 470 5.06 -5.03 -3.13
CA LYS A 470 4.91 -6.48 -2.92
C LYS A 470 6.27 -7.20 -2.94
N ALA A 471 7.21 -6.70 -3.74
CA ALA A 471 8.56 -7.25 -3.87
C ALA A 471 9.51 -6.79 -2.76
N ASN A 472 9.29 -5.60 -2.22
CA ASN A 472 10.08 -4.98 -1.17
C ASN A 472 9.23 -4.02 -0.33
N LEU A 473 9.03 -4.37 0.95
CA LEU A 473 8.26 -3.58 1.91
C LEU A 473 8.80 -2.16 2.12
N ASN A 474 10.08 -1.93 1.81
CA ASN A 474 10.75 -0.63 1.90
C ASN A 474 10.68 0.15 0.58
N SER A 475 9.60 -0.04 -0.18
CA SER A 475 9.32 0.75 -1.38
C SER A 475 8.43 1.93 -1.02
N TYR A 476 8.87 3.13 -1.37
CA TYR A 476 8.21 4.39 -1.04
C TYR A 476 7.84 5.14 -2.31
N PHE A 477 6.57 5.52 -2.41
CA PHE A 477 6.08 6.35 -3.49
C PHE A 477 6.53 7.80 -3.28
N VAL A 478 7.13 8.41 -4.30
CA VAL A 478 7.46 9.84 -4.31
C VAL A 478 7.04 10.46 -5.63
N SER A 479 6.61 11.72 -5.62
CA SER A 479 6.30 12.45 -6.86
C SER A 479 7.38 13.44 -7.29
N SER A 480 8.28 13.79 -6.37
CA SER A 480 9.40 14.69 -6.60
C SER A 480 10.59 14.36 -5.66
N PRO A 481 11.83 14.77 -5.99
CA PRO A 481 12.98 14.60 -5.10
C PRO A 481 12.81 15.30 -3.74
N ASP A 482 12.06 16.41 -3.69
CA ASP A 482 11.89 17.22 -2.48
C ASP A 482 11.13 16.51 -1.36
N GLU A 483 10.35 15.47 -1.69
CA GLU A 483 9.66 14.62 -0.71
C GLU A 483 10.64 13.77 0.12
N ILE A 484 11.86 13.59 -0.37
CA ILE A 484 12.92 12.88 0.34
C ILE A 484 13.60 13.86 1.30
N THR A 485 13.14 13.85 2.55
CA THR A 485 13.57 14.79 3.60
C THR A 485 14.29 14.12 4.75
N LYS A 486 14.04 12.83 4.98
CA LYS A 486 14.58 12.07 6.13
C LYS A 486 15.84 11.31 5.74
N PRO A 487 16.80 11.13 6.68
CA PRO A 487 17.91 10.23 6.48
C PRO A 487 17.42 8.79 6.33
N LEU A 488 18.15 8.00 5.55
CA LEU A 488 17.91 6.56 5.45
C LEU A 488 18.21 5.88 6.79
N PRO A 489 17.49 4.80 7.14
CA PRO A 489 17.86 3.98 8.28
C PRO A 489 19.31 3.51 8.19
N SER A 490 19.99 3.41 9.33
CA SER A 490 21.42 3.11 9.42
C SER A 490 21.83 1.76 8.81
N TRP A 491 20.87 0.85 8.65
CA TRP A 491 21.06 -0.48 8.07
C TRP A 491 20.96 -0.51 6.53
N VAL A 492 20.38 0.52 5.89
CA VAL A 492 20.21 0.58 4.43
C VAL A 492 21.57 0.73 3.74
N ARG A 493 21.83 -0.10 2.72
CA ARG A 493 23.08 -0.15 1.94
C ARG A 493 22.86 -0.05 0.45
N SER A 494 21.71 -0.47 -0.05
CA SER A 494 21.32 -0.28 -1.45
C SER A 494 19.99 0.45 -1.55
N VAL A 495 19.95 1.49 -2.36
CA VAL A 495 18.74 2.24 -2.67
C VAL A 495 18.47 2.13 -4.15
N GLY A 496 17.32 1.54 -4.48
CA GLY A 496 16.80 1.50 -5.84
C GLY A 496 15.98 2.75 -6.14
N VAL A 497 16.14 3.27 -7.35
CA VAL A 497 15.30 4.34 -7.90
C VAL A 497 14.63 3.80 -9.15
N CYS A 498 13.31 3.70 -9.13
CA CYS A 498 12.51 3.22 -10.25
C CYS A 498 11.31 4.14 -10.49
N GLY A 499 10.58 3.95 -11.59
CA GLY A 499 9.53 4.89 -11.96
C GLY A 499 8.48 4.36 -12.92
N ALA A 500 7.33 5.03 -12.89
CA ALA A 500 6.21 4.80 -13.80
C ALA A 500 6.57 5.00 -15.28
N THR A 501 5.64 4.62 -16.17
CA THR A 501 5.82 4.83 -17.62
C THR A 501 5.74 6.29 -18.06
N SER A 502 5.42 7.19 -17.13
CA SER A 502 5.41 8.64 -17.30
C SER A 502 6.52 9.35 -16.51
N THR A 503 7.48 8.62 -15.96
CA THR A 503 8.59 9.19 -15.20
C THR A 503 9.79 9.42 -16.13
N PRO A 504 10.31 10.65 -16.26
CA PRO A 504 11.48 10.90 -17.07
C PRO A 504 12.78 10.50 -16.35
N MET A 505 13.80 10.13 -17.12
CA MET A 505 15.12 9.74 -16.59
C MET A 505 15.74 10.84 -15.73
N TRP A 506 15.66 12.11 -16.16
CA TRP A 506 16.19 13.25 -15.42
C TRP A 506 15.58 13.37 -13.99
N GLN A 507 14.32 12.96 -13.80
CA GLN A 507 13.67 13.00 -12.49
C GLN A 507 14.19 11.85 -11.60
N MET A 508 14.46 10.68 -12.18
CA MET A 508 15.09 9.56 -11.47
C MET A 508 16.54 9.90 -11.08
N GLU A 509 17.28 10.58 -11.94
CA GLU A 509 18.62 11.11 -11.65
C GLU A 509 18.59 12.15 -10.53
N ALA A 510 17.62 13.07 -10.53
CA ALA A 510 17.46 14.05 -9.47
C ALA A 510 17.14 13.40 -8.11
N VAL A 511 16.30 12.36 -8.10
CA VAL A 511 16.03 11.55 -6.90
C VAL A 511 17.29 10.85 -6.40
N LYS A 512 18.04 10.21 -7.30
CA LYS A 512 19.34 9.59 -6.97
C LYS A 512 20.29 10.60 -6.33
N GLN A 513 20.46 11.78 -6.95
CA GLN A 513 21.32 12.83 -6.43
C GLN A 513 20.87 13.27 -5.02
N ARG A 514 19.56 13.47 -4.83
CA ARG A 514 19.00 13.85 -3.53
C ARG A 514 19.30 12.82 -2.43
N ILE A 515 19.18 11.52 -2.74
CA ILE A 515 19.51 10.43 -1.82
C ILE A 515 21.00 10.48 -1.44
N GLU A 516 21.88 10.67 -2.42
CA GLU A 516 23.33 10.77 -2.19
C GLU A 516 23.70 12.00 -1.34
N GLU A 517 23.02 13.14 -1.54
CA GLU A 517 23.21 14.36 -0.74
C GLU A 517 22.81 14.14 0.73
N ILE A 518 21.66 13.54 0.99
CA ILE A 518 21.19 13.23 2.35
C ILE A 518 22.16 12.26 3.04
N ALA A 519 22.62 11.24 2.30
CA ALA A 519 23.57 10.26 2.82
C ALA A 519 24.94 10.88 3.19
N LYS A 520 25.38 11.92 2.46
CA LYS A 520 26.60 12.68 2.77
C LYS A 520 26.39 13.65 3.93
N GLY A 521 25.26 14.35 3.98
CA GLY A 521 24.91 15.31 5.04
C GLY A 521 24.73 14.67 6.42
N GLY A 522 24.33 13.40 6.48
CA GLY A 522 24.21 12.63 7.73
C GLY A 522 25.54 12.19 8.36
N LYS A 523 26.67 12.25 7.64
CA LYS A 523 28.00 11.91 8.17
C LYS A 523 28.71 13.07 8.90
N ALA A 524 28.09 14.26 8.92
CA ALA A 524 28.62 15.46 9.55
C ALA A 524 27.81 15.83 10.81
N LYS A 525 27.71 14.93 11.79
CA LYS A 525 27.29 15.25 13.16
C LYS A 525 27.97 14.33 14.16
#